data_AF-A0A830H338-F1
#
_entry.id   AF-A0A830H338-F1
#
_cell.length_a   1.000
_cell.length_b   1.000
_cell.length_c   1.000
_cell.angle_alpha   90.00
_cell.angle_beta   90.00
_cell.angle_gamma   90.00
#
_symmetry.space_group_name_H-M   'P 1'
#
loop_
_entity.id
_entity.type
_entity.pdbx_description
1 polymer ?
#
loop_
_entity_poly.entity_id
_entity_poly.type
_entity_poly.pdbx_seq_one_letter_code
_entity_poly.pdbx_strand_id
1 'polypeptide(L)'
;MSASMSMSMSSSRRSSFVRSSSSSSRRRGLSRSERSWISRSSTSSTTGSSTGEPGTLEEPKARPRPGEKKGFVEEMRIVAMKLHTREQAPKEGQAEMPKERPKFAPTRDGYLAFLSESKEVYDTMETIMANADADSAFARFQGTGLERGDVLARDIDAMMSKYDLAEYEPSEDGPGRTYAKLLRELAEKDPPAFICHYYNVYFAHTAGGRMIGKMVSDKCLEGETLAFYQYPAADGGEQTDEEEKERMKELLGDVKATIDDVATGWTRDEKDHCLEETSKSFEYSGKLLKCIMTTSS
;
A
#
# COMPACT_ATOMS: atom_id res chain seq x y z
N MET A 1 15.66 61.53 12.66
CA MET A 1 15.11 61.83 11.33
C MET A 1 14.34 60.59 10.90
N SER A 2 13.16 60.30 11.45
CA SER A 2 11.85 60.99 11.34
C SER A 2 11.27 60.93 9.93
N ALA A 3 10.16 60.17 9.83
CA ALA A 3 8.99 60.24 8.93
C ALA A 3 8.65 58.80 8.49
N SER A 4 7.69 58.06 9.06
CA SER A 4 6.31 58.35 9.49
C SER A 4 5.38 58.76 8.34
N MET A 5 4.40 57.90 8.03
CA MET A 5 2.97 58.19 7.81
C MET A 5 2.32 56.98 7.08
N SER A 6 1.46 56.19 7.75
CA SER A 6 0.01 56.38 7.99
C SER A 6 -0.83 55.68 6.91
N MET A 7 -1.46 54.55 7.22
CA MET A 7 -2.86 54.39 7.67
C MET A 7 -3.92 54.87 6.66
N SER A 8 -4.78 53.96 6.21
CA SER A 8 -6.23 54.15 6.34
C SER A 8 -7.00 52.82 6.27
N MET A 9 -7.88 52.64 7.25
CA MET A 9 -8.99 51.69 7.28
C MET A 9 -10.17 52.19 6.45
N SER A 10 -11.11 51.27 6.16
CA SER A 10 -12.59 51.42 6.01
C SER A 10 -13.11 50.46 4.93
N SER A 11 -14.28 49.82 4.97
CA SER A 11 -15.36 49.66 5.95
C SER A 11 -16.29 48.55 5.42
N SER A 12 -16.99 47.89 6.34
CA SER A 12 -18.04 46.87 6.15
C SER A 12 -19.13 47.21 5.14
N ARG A 13 -19.74 46.17 4.54
CA ARG A 13 -21.20 46.13 4.29
C ARG A 13 -21.74 44.70 4.31
N ARG A 14 -22.71 44.51 5.23
CA ARG A 14 -23.61 43.37 5.37
C ARG A 14 -24.42 43.17 4.10
N SER A 15 -24.69 41.91 3.76
CA SER A 15 -25.85 41.51 2.98
C SER A 15 -26.59 40.41 3.73
N SER A 16 -27.76 40.79 4.22
CA SER A 16 -28.82 39.92 4.71
C SER A 16 -29.52 39.25 3.54
N PHE A 17 -29.68 37.92 3.56
CA PHE A 17 -30.66 37.26 2.72
C PHE A 17 -31.68 36.46 3.52
N VAL A 18 -32.90 36.64 3.06
CA VAL A 18 -34.20 36.40 3.68
C VAL A 18 -34.56 34.91 3.68
N ARG A 19 -35.21 34.47 4.76
CA ARG A 19 -35.99 33.23 4.82
C ARG A 19 -37.13 33.26 3.80
N SER A 20 -37.23 32.24 2.95
CA SER A 20 -38.49 31.90 2.28
C SER A 20 -38.82 30.43 2.50
N SER A 21 -39.88 30.22 3.27
CA SER A 21 -40.62 28.97 3.41
C SER A 21 -41.41 28.66 2.14
N SER A 22 -41.32 27.42 1.65
CA SER A 22 -42.34 26.85 0.77
C SER A 22 -42.50 25.35 1.04
N SER A 23 -43.71 25.00 1.45
CA SER A 23 -44.26 23.67 1.64
C SER A 23 -44.55 22.94 0.32
N SER A 24 -44.82 21.62 0.44
CA SER A 24 -45.33 20.65 -0.56
C SER A 24 -44.21 19.77 -1.15
N SER A 25 -44.32 18.46 -1.29
CA SER A 25 -45.43 17.52 -1.13
C SER A 25 -44.87 16.09 -1.12
N ARG A 26 -45.69 15.17 -0.58
CA ARG A 26 -45.50 13.72 -0.43
C ARG A 26 -44.94 13.03 -1.67
N ARG A 27 -43.96 12.13 -1.50
CA ARG A 27 -43.92 10.85 -2.22
C ARG A 27 -43.48 9.71 -1.30
N ARG A 28 -44.37 8.71 -1.21
CA ARG A 28 -44.12 7.37 -0.67
C ARG A 28 -43.34 6.55 -1.69
N GLY A 29 -42.45 5.70 -1.22
CA GLY A 29 -41.82 4.60 -1.96
C GLY A 29 -40.94 3.83 -0.99
N LEU A 30 -41.52 2.93 -0.19
CA LEU A 30 -41.53 1.48 -0.42
C LEU A 30 -40.12 0.89 -0.54
N SER A 31 -39.70 0.30 0.58
CA SER A 31 -38.54 -0.56 0.74
C SER A 31 -38.63 -1.80 -0.15
N ARG A 32 -37.49 -2.32 -0.56
CA ARG A 32 -37.37 -3.73 -0.91
C ARG A 32 -35.99 -4.25 -0.54
N SER A 33 -36.00 -5.04 0.53
CA SER A 33 -34.91 -5.87 1.02
C SER A 33 -34.67 -7.09 0.13
N GLU A 34 -33.41 -7.52 0.18
CA GLU A 34 -32.90 -8.90 0.23
C GLU A 34 -33.34 -9.91 -0.85
N ARG A 35 -32.35 -10.42 -1.58
CA ARG A 35 -32.42 -11.72 -2.26
C ARG A 35 -31.20 -12.56 -1.86
N SER A 36 -31.43 -13.39 -0.84
CA SER A 36 -30.65 -14.57 -0.51
C SER A 36 -30.86 -15.65 -1.58
N TRP A 37 -29.76 -16.27 -2.01
CA TRP A 37 -29.73 -17.42 -2.91
C TRP A 37 -29.68 -18.69 -2.07
N ILE A 38 -30.77 -19.45 -2.03
CA ILE A 38 -30.80 -20.83 -1.52
C ILE A 38 -31.09 -21.74 -2.70
N SER A 39 -30.12 -22.58 -3.04
CA SER A 39 -30.21 -23.64 -4.04
C SER A 39 -31.09 -24.78 -3.49
N ARG A 40 -32.14 -25.14 -4.24
CA ARG A 40 -32.93 -26.37 -4.03
C ARG A 40 -32.67 -27.30 -5.20
N SER A 41 -31.95 -28.38 -4.92
CA SER A 41 -31.80 -29.55 -5.76
C SER A 41 -33.14 -30.28 -5.88
N SER A 42 -33.59 -30.47 -7.11
CA SER A 42 -34.77 -31.28 -7.45
C SER A 42 -34.31 -32.41 -8.37
N THR A 43 -34.43 -33.63 -7.89
CA THR A 43 -34.25 -34.87 -8.65
C THR A 43 -35.43 -35.07 -9.60
N SER A 44 -35.16 -35.35 -10.87
CA SER A 44 -36.08 -36.10 -11.73
C SER A 44 -35.29 -37.01 -12.68
N SER A 45 -35.64 -38.28 -12.60
CA SER A 45 -35.21 -39.38 -13.47
C SER A 45 -36.04 -39.37 -14.77
N THR A 46 -35.39 -39.52 -15.92
CA THR A 46 -36.04 -40.08 -17.12
C THR A 46 -35.00 -40.82 -17.96
N THR A 47 -35.32 -42.07 -18.24
CA THR A 47 -34.62 -43.03 -19.10
C THR A 47 -34.66 -42.60 -20.57
N GLY A 48 -33.52 -42.68 -21.26
CA GLY A 48 -33.41 -42.55 -22.71
C GLY A 48 -32.14 -43.24 -23.21
N SER A 49 -32.32 -44.40 -23.84
CA SER A 49 -31.26 -45.17 -24.49
C SER A 49 -30.85 -44.49 -25.80
N SER A 50 -29.55 -44.22 -25.96
CA SER A 50 -28.95 -43.77 -27.21
C SER A 50 -27.46 -44.07 -27.17
N THR A 51 -27.05 -45.11 -27.88
CA THR A 51 -25.67 -45.46 -28.20
C THR A 51 -24.99 -44.32 -28.98
N GLY A 52 -24.00 -43.68 -28.37
CA GLY A 52 -23.06 -42.76 -29.00
C GLY A 52 -21.68 -42.93 -28.37
N GLU A 53 -20.64 -43.00 -29.19
CA GLU A 53 -19.23 -43.08 -28.79
C GLU A 53 -18.85 -41.97 -27.79
N PRO A 54 -17.91 -42.22 -26.86
CA PRO A 54 -17.48 -41.20 -25.91
C PRO A 54 -16.60 -40.18 -26.63
N GLY A 55 -17.22 -39.11 -27.11
CA GLY A 55 -16.52 -37.86 -27.38
C GLY A 55 -15.94 -37.36 -26.06
N THR A 56 -14.62 -37.19 -26.00
CA THR A 56 -13.93 -36.49 -24.92
C THR A 56 -14.59 -35.12 -24.75
N LEU A 57 -15.39 -34.97 -23.70
CA LEU A 57 -15.91 -33.68 -23.27
C LEU A 57 -14.69 -32.89 -22.76
N GLU A 58 -14.17 -31.99 -23.59
CA GLU A 58 -13.26 -30.97 -23.08
C GLU A 58 -14.00 -30.19 -22.00
N GLU A 59 -13.46 -30.20 -20.78
CA GLU A 59 -13.97 -29.34 -19.71
C GLU A 59 -14.00 -27.89 -20.21
N PRO A 60 -15.08 -27.13 -19.91
CA PRO A 60 -15.16 -25.74 -20.32
C PRO A 60 -13.99 -24.98 -19.68
N LYS A 61 -13.03 -24.55 -20.50
CA LYS A 61 -11.89 -23.74 -20.07
C LYS A 61 -12.40 -22.58 -19.21
N ALA A 62 -12.06 -22.61 -17.93
CA ALA A 62 -12.41 -21.56 -16.99
C ALA A 62 -11.97 -20.21 -17.57
N ARG A 63 -12.81 -19.18 -17.43
CA ARG A 63 -12.44 -17.85 -17.92
C ARG A 63 -11.19 -17.40 -17.15
N PRO A 64 -10.16 -16.88 -17.83
CA PRO A 64 -8.96 -16.38 -17.19
C PRO A 64 -9.30 -15.34 -16.12
N ARG A 65 -8.62 -15.40 -14.98
CA ARG A 65 -8.76 -14.42 -13.90
C ARG A 65 -8.32 -13.04 -14.40
N PRO A 66 -8.88 -11.94 -13.84
CA PRO A 66 -8.44 -10.59 -14.20
C PRO A 66 -6.93 -10.42 -13.95
N GLY A 67 -6.18 -10.04 -14.98
CA GLY A 67 -4.73 -9.81 -14.89
C GLY A 67 -3.88 -11.01 -15.33
N GLU A 68 -4.42 -12.23 -15.32
CA GLU A 68 -3.65 -13.48 -15.53
C GLU A 68 -2.83 -13.49 -16.84
N LYS A 69 -3.35 -12.88 -17.92
CA LYS A 69 -2.65 -12.81 -19.21
C LYS A 69 -1.48 -11.82 -19.26
N LYS A 70 -1.35 -10.94 -18.25
CA LYS A 70 -0.32 -9.90 -18.20
C LYS A 70 0.82 -10.21 -17.21
N GLY A 71 0.67 -11.24 -16.37
CA GLY A 71 1.59 -11.54 -15.27
C GLY A 71 0.87 -11.60 -13.93
N PHE A 72 1.47 -12.31 -12.98
CA PHE A 72 0.93 -12.44 -11.63
C PHE A 72 0.96 -11.12 -10.86
N VAL A 73 1.98 -10.28 -11.09
CA VAL A 73 2.05 -8.91 -10.53
C VAL A 73 0.81 -8.09 -10.90
N GLU A 74 0.28 -8.22 -12.12
CA GLU A 74 -0.95 -7.52 -12.50
C GLU A 74 -2.15 -8.00 -11.67
N GLU A 75 -2.22 -9.31 -11.36
CA GLU A 75 -3.25 -9.83 -10.45
C GLU A 75 -3.11 -9.19 -9.05
N MET A 76 -1.89 -9.16 -8.50
CA MET A 76 -1.60 -8.53 -7.20
C MET A 76 -1.99 -7.05 -7.19
N ARG A 77 -1.64 -6.32 -8.24
CA ARG A 77 -2.01 -4.91 -8.43
C ARG A 77 -3.52 -4.71 -8.45
N ILE A 78 -4.26 -5.55 -9.17
CA ILE A 78 -5.73 -5.47 -9.23
C ILE A 78 -6.33 -5.67 -7.83
N VAL A 79 -5.82 -6.61 -7.04
CA VAL A 79 -6.29 -6.84 -5.67
C VAL A 79 -5.93 -5.68 -4.75
N ALA A 80 -4.69 -5.18 -4.80
CA ALA A 80 -4.27 -4.03 -4.03
C ALA A 80 -5.12 -2.78 -4.34
N MET A 81 -5.43 -2.51 -5.62
CA MET A 81 -6.25 -1.36 -6.01
C MET A 81 -7.71 -1.46 -5.54
N LYS A 82 -8.23 -2.67 -5.31
CA LYS A 82 -9.56 -2.84 -4.71
C LYS A 82 -9.63 -2.36 -3.28
N LEU A 83 -8.52 -2.43 -2.54
CA LEU A 83 -8.43 -1.99 -1.14
C LEU A 83 -8.10 -0.50 -1.00
N HIS A 84 -7.65 0.16 -2.06
CA HIS A 84 -7.41 1.60 -2.05
C HIS A 84 -8.71 2.37 -2.26
N THR A 85 -8.88 3.47 -1.53
CA THR A 85 -9.93 4.45 -1.82
C THR A 85 -9.58 5.30 -3.04
N ARG A 86 -10.57 5.98 -3.63
CA ARG A 86 -10.34 6.94 -4.72
C ARG A 86 -9.47 8.13 -4.31
N GLU A 87 -9.39 8.48 -3.03
CA GLU A 87 -8.48 9.53 -2.59
C GLU A 87 -7.03 9.06 -2.57
N GLN A 88 -6.79 7.81 -2.15
CA GLN A 88 -5.45 7.22 -2.13
C GLN A 88 -4.96 6.85 -3.53
N ALA A 89 -5.87 6.41 -4.41
CA ALA A 89 -5.59 6.08 -5.80
C ALA A 89 -6.68 6.67 -6.74
N PRO A 90 -6.54 7.94 -7.19
CA PRO A 90 -7.56 8.64 -7.97
C PRO A 90 -8.09 7.89 -9.19
N LYS A 91 -7.18 7.25 -9.94
CA LYS A 91 -7.52 6.57 -11.18
C LYS A 91 -8.18 5.20 -10.95
N GLU A 92 -7.83 4.51 -9.86
CA GLU A 92 -8.03 3.05 -9.78
C GLU A 92 -8.56 2.52 -8.45
N GLY A 93 -8.63 3.33 -7.41
CA GLY A 93 -9.18 2.92 -6.11
C GLY A 93 -10.64 2.52 -6.20
N GLN A 94 -11.03 1.45 -5.51
CA GLN A 94 -12.39 0.90 -5.54
C GLN A 94 -13.03 0.79 -4.14
N ALA A 95 -12.26 0.97 -3.06
CA ALA A 95 -12.80 0.95 -1.70
C ALA A 95 -13.63 2.20 -1.41
N GLU A 96 -14.68 2.02 -0.60
CA GLU A 96 -15.49 3.13 -0.09
C GLU A 96 -14.67 4.02 0.84
N MET A 97 -14.88 5.33 0.75
CA MET A 97 -14.27 6.27 1.69
C MET A 97 -14.89 6.11 3.08
N PRO A 98 -14.07 6.00 4.15
CA PRO A 98 -14.58 6.08 5.52
C PRO A 98 -15.34 7.39 5.75
N LYS A 99 -16.47 7.30 6.47
CA LYS A 99 -17.32 8.47 6.78
C LYS A 99 -16.61 9.50 7.65
N GLU A 100 -15.70 9.05 8.52
CA GLU A 100 -14.88 9.88 9.38
C GLU A 100 -13.43 9.43 9.26
N ARG A 101 -12.53 10.41 9.07
CA ARG A 101 -11.09 10.19 9.03
C ARG A 101 -10.44 11.17 10.00
N PRO A 102 -9.50 10.70 10.85
CA PRO A 102 -8.72 11.61 11.66
C PRO A 102 -8.01 12.61 10.76
N LYS A 103 -7.95 13.86 11.20
CA LYS A 103 -7.22 14.91 10.48
C LYS A 103 -5.75 14.50 10.44
N PHE A 104 -5.17 14.43 9.24
CA PHE A 104 -3.76 14.14 9.09
C PHE A 104 -2.92 15.27 9.70
N ALA A 105 -2.31 14.96 10.85
CA ALA A 105 -1.54 15.88 11.67
C ALA A 105 -0.21 15.19 12.06
N PRO A 106 0.75 15.10 11.14
CA PRO A 106 2.04 14.51 11.41
C PRO A 106 2.82 15.35 12.44
N THR A 107 3.62 14.67 13.26
CA THR A 107 4.57 15.28 14.20
C THR A 107 5.98 14.78 13.88
N ARG A 108 7.02 15.46 14.37
CA ARG A 108 8.40 14.98 14.18
C ARG A 108 8.65 13.69 14.96
N ASP A 109 8.21 13.64 16.22
CA ASP A 109 8.26 12.45 17.06
C ASP A 109 7.53 11.25 16.43
N GLY A 110 6.29 11.45 16.00
CA GLY A 110 5.50 10.39 15.39
C GLY A 110 6.08 9.93 14.05
N TYR A 111 6.69 10.85 13.31
CA TYR A 111 7.40 10.47 12.10
C TYR A 111 8.70 9.72 12.38
N LEU A 112 9.44 10.07 13.44
CA LEU A 112 10.59 9.27 13.91
C LEU A 112 10.15 7.85 14.27
N ALA A 113 9.07 7.72 15.03
CA ALA A 113 8.47 6.42 15.33
C ALA A 113 8.10 5.63 14.06
N PHE A 114 7.50 6.29 13.07
CA PHE A 114 7.19 5.66 11.78
C PHE A 114 8.44 5.18 11.05
N LEU A 115 9.52 5.97 11.00
CA LEU A 115 10.76 5.57 10.34
C LEU A 115 11.42 4.39 11.07
N SER A 116 11.54 4.45 12.41
CA SER A 116 12.11 3.37 13.22
C SER A 116 11.31 2.07 13.12
N GLU A 117 9.98 2.12 13.22
CA GLU A 117 9.11 0.94 13.08
C GLU A 117 9.13 0.40 11.64
N SER A 118 9.27 1.27 10.63
CA SER A 118 9.40 0.83 9.23
C SER A 118 10.76 0.17 8.99
N LYS A 119 11.83 0.65 9.62
CA LYS A 119 13.17 0.07 9.52
C LYS A 119 13.19 -1.38 9.98
N GLU A 120 12.53 -1.70 11.09
CA GLU A 120 12.36 -3.10 11.56
C GLU A 120 11.78 -4.02 10.47
N VAL A 121 10.85 -3.51 9.66
CA VAL A 121 10.20 -4.24 8.57
C VAL A 121 11.15 -4.43 7.38
N TYR A 122 11.79 -3.36 6.92
CA TYR A 122 12.73 -3.41 5.80
C TYR A 122 13.94 -4.27 6.12
N ASP A 123 14.58 -4.05 7.27
CA ASP A 123 15.71 -4.86 7.74
C ASP A 123 15.35 -6.34 7.83
N THR A 124 14.12 -6.67 8.27
CA THR A 124 13.65 -8.05 8.34
C THR A 124 13.52 -8.67 6.95
N MET A 125 12.89 -7.97 5.99
CA MET A 125 12.77 -8.48 4.61
C MET A 125 14.15 -8.65 3.96
N GLU A 126 15.01 -7.66 4.11
CA GLU A 126 16.37 -7.65 3.55
C GLU A 126 17.22 -8.77 4.17
N THR A 127 17.14 -8.99 5.49
CA THR A 127 17.83 -10.08 6.19
C THR A 127 17.33 -11.45 5.75
N ILE A 128 16.02 -11.63 5.60
CA ILE A 128 15.43 -12.89 5.11
C ILE A 128 15.98 -13.21 3.72
N MET A 129 16.04 -12.21 2.83
CA MET A 129 16.57 -12.39 1.48
C MET A 129 18.05 -12.70 1.52
N ALA A 130 18.85 -11.91 2.25
CA ALA A 130 20.30 -12.07 2.37
C ALA A 130 20.73 -13.45 2.90
N ASN A 131 19.95 -14.03 3.80
CA ASN A 131 20.23 -15.34 4.40
C ASN A 131 19.60 -16.52 3.66
N ALA A 132 18.88 -16.27 2.55
CA ALA A 132 18.29 -17.34 1.77
C ALA A 132 19.36 -18.18 1.07
N ASP A 133 19.11 -19.49 0.99
CA ASP A 133 19.94 -20.39 0.18
C ASP A 133 19.99 -19.92 -1.28
N ALA A 134 21.13 -20.13 -1.95
CA ALA A 134 21.36 -19.64 -3.32
C ALA A 134 20.32 -20.17 -4.33
N ASP A 135 19.77 -21.36 -4.10
CA ASP A 135 18.75 -21.99 -4.95
C ASP A 135 17.31 -21.56 -4.58
N SER A 136 17.14 -20.76 -3.52
CA SER A 136 15.84 -20.23 -3.11
C SER A 136 15.38 -19.08 -4.01
N ALA A 137 14.07 -19.00 -4.24
CA ALA A 137 13.46 -17.84 -4.90
C ALA A 137 13.78 -16.51 -4.20
N PHE A 138 14.00 -16.52 -2.87
CA PHE A 138 14.31 -15.32 -2.09
C PHE A 138 15.68 -14.71 -2.42
N ALA A 139 16.67 -15.53 -2.79
CA ALA A 139 18.00 -15.03 -3.16
C ALA A 139 17.95 -14.08 -4.37
N ARG A 140 16.91 -14.20 -5.21
CA ARG A 140 16.69 -13.36 -6.39
C ARG A 140 16.16 -11.96 -6.06
N PHE A 141 15.76 -11.73 -4.82
CA PHE A 141 15.29 -10.42 -4.33
C PHE A 141 16.36 -9.68 -3.53
N GLN A 142 17.61 -10.13 -3.58
CA GLN A 142 18.74 -9.39 -3.01
C GLN A 142 19.30 -8.38 -4.03
N GLY A 143 19.75 -7.22 -3.54
CA GLY A 143 20.47 -6.24 -4.36
C GLY A 143 19.60 -5.64 -5.47
N THR A 144 18.30 -5.53 -5.22
CA THR A 144 17.31 -5.01 -6.18
C THR A 144 17.42 -3.50 -6.37
N GLY A 145 18.12 -2.79 -5.48
CA GLY A 145 18.16 -1.34 -5.41
C GLY A 145 16.91 -0.73 -4.74
N LEU A 146 15.93 -1.55 -4.35
CA LEU A 146 14.76 -1.08 -3.63
C LEU A 146 14.98 -1.05 -2.10
N GLU A 147 16.01 -1.72 -1.59
CA GLU A 147 16.34 -1.85 -0.16
C GLU A 147 16.35 -0.49 0.55
N ARG A 148 15.76 -0.43 1.75
CA ARG A 148 15.54 0.81 2.51
C ARG A 148 16.19 0.82 3.89
N GLY A 149 16.67 -0.30 4.43
CA GLY A 149 17.24 -0.37 5.78
C GLY A 149 18.35 0.67 6.05
N ASP A 150 19.34 0.73 5.15
CA ASP A 150 20.49 1.63 5.26
C ASP A 150 20.13 3.12 5.09
N VAL A 151 19.17 3.46 4.22
CA VAL A 151 18.72 4.85 4.08
C VAL A 151 17.87 5.27 5.27
N LEU A 152 17.05 4.38 5.81
CA LEU A 152 16.27 4.63 7.02
C LEU A 152 17.17 4.88 8.23
N ALA A 153 18.22 4.08 8.42
CA ALA A 153 19.20 4.30 9.49
C ALA A 153 19.77 5.72 9.45
N ARG A 154 20.23 6.15 8.26
CA ARG A 154 20.80 7.49 8.05
C ARG A 154 19.80 8.61 8.28
N ASP A 155 18.57 8.46 7.77
CA ASP A 155 17.53 9.46 7.94
C ASP A 155 17.09 9.59 9.42
N ILE A 156 17.02 8.47 10.15
CA ILE A 156 16.72 8.45 11.60
C ILE A 156 17.79 9.24 12.36
N ASP A 157 19.07 8.92 12.16
CA ASP A 157 20.19 9.61 12.81
C ASP A 157 20.23 11.11 12.49
N ALA A 158 20.02 11.45 11.21
CA ALA A 158 19.98 12.83 10.76
C ALA A 158 18.80 13.59 11.37
N MET A 159 17.62 12.96 11.46
CA MET A 159 16.42 13.60 12.00
C MET A 159 16.51 13.82 13.51
N MET A 160 17.04 12.83 14.25
CA MET A 160 17.33 12.97 15.69
C MET A 160 18.27 14.15 15.94
N SER A 161 19.39 14.19 15.19
CA SER A 161 20.41 15.24 15.34
C SER A 161 19.89 16.62 14.96
N LYS A 162 19.15 16.73 13.85
CA LYS A 162 18.69 18.01 13.31
C LYS A 162 17.60 18.65 14.17
N TYR A 163 16.72 17.85 14.75
CA TYR A 163 15.54 18.33 15.46
C TYR A 163 15.58 18.12 16.97
N ASP A 164 16.72 17.66 17.51
CA ASP A 164 16.92 17.37 18.94
C ASP A 164 15.83 16.42 19.47
N LEU A 165 15.56 15.35 18.72
CA LEU A 165 14.55 14.36 19.08
C LEU A 165 15.16 13.27 19.95
N ALA A 166 14.38 12.80 20.92
CA ALA A 166 14.74 11.59 21.67
C ALA A 166 14.70 10.37 20.75
N GLU A 167 15.60 9.41 21.01
CA GLU A 167 15.59 8.12 20.33
C GLU A 167 14.23 7.42 20.53
N TYR A 168 13.68 6.93 19.43
CA TYR A 168 12.51 6.07 19.46
C TYR A 168 12.94 4.62 19.34
N GLU A 169 12.77 3.87 20.43
CA GLU A 169 12.99 2.43 20.46
C GLU A 169 11.66 1.69 20.20
N PRO A 170 11.53 0.93 19.09
CA PRO A 170 10.35 0.11 18.83
C PRO A 170 10.07 -0.84 19.97
N SER A 171 8.84 -0.84 20.49
CA SER A 171 8.45 -1.78 21.54
C SER A 171 8.27 -3.20 21.00
N GLU A 172 8.38 -4.23 21.85
CA GLU A 172 8.21 -5.63 21.43
C GLU A 172 6.86 -5.95 20.79
N ASP A 173 5.81 -5.28 21.26
CA ASP A 173 4.44 -5.36 20.74
C ASP A 173 4.12 -4.18 19.78
N GLY A 174 5.16 -3.45 19.39
CA GLY A 174 5.10 -2.34 18.44
C GLY A 174 4.76 -2.82 17.03
N PRO A 175 4.24 -1.93 16.17
CA PRO A 175 3.76 -2.31 14.85
C PRO A 175 4.85 -2.90 13.94
N GLY A 176 6.07 -2.38 13.99
CA GLY A 176 7.23 -2.85 13.23
C GLY A 176 7.70 -4.22 13.70
N ARG A 177 7.97 -4.40 15.00
CA ARG A 177 8.40 -5.71 15.55
C ARG A 177 7.33 -6.80 15.41
N THR A 178 6.05 -6.45 15.56
CA THR A 178 4.95 -7.38 15.32
C THR A 178 4.89 -7.79 13.85
N TYR A 179 5.09 -6.84 12.93
CA TYR A 179 5.13 -7.15 11.50
C TYR A 179 6.36 -7.99 11.13
N ALA A 180 7.53 -7.67 11.68
CA ALA A 180 8.76 -8.45 11.51
C ALA A 180 8.58 -9.90 11.97
N LYS A 181 7.93 -10.13 13.12
CA LYS A 181 7.59 -11.48 13.62
C LYS A 181 6.73 -12.25 12.61
N LEU A 182 5.68 -11.62 12.06
CA LEU A 182 4.86 -12.22 11.00
C LEU A 182 5.70 -12.54 9.74
N LEU A 183 6.53 -11.62 9.28
CA LEU A 183 7.31 -11.79 8.05
C LEU A 183 8.29 -12.96 8.14
N ARG A 184 8.93 -13.14 9.30
CA ARG A 184 9.80 -14.31 9.54
C ARG A 184 8.99 -15.61 9.49
N GLU A 185 7.82 -15.64 10.13
CA GLU A 185 6.94 -16.81 10.08
C GLU A 185 6.48 -17.14 8.66
N LEU A 186 6.07 -16.14 7.87
CA LEU A 186 5.65 -16.34 6.48
C LEU A 186 6.81 -16.80 5.61
N ALA A 187 8.01 -16.23 5.76
CA ALA A 187 9.16 -16.65 4.96
C ALA A 187 9.50 -18.13 5.16
N GLU A 188 9.34 -18.66 6.38
CA GLU A 188 9.58 -20.07 6.69
C GLU A 188 8.46 -21.01 6.24
N LYS A 189 7.20 -20.61 6.45
CA LYS A 189 6.06 -21.52 6.34
C LYS A 189 5.22 -21.31 5.08
N ASP A 190 5.30 -20.12 4.50
CA ASP A 190 4.37 -19.65 3.47
C ASP A 190 5.02 -18.61 2.52
N PRO A 191 5.96 -19.04 1.66
CA PRO A 191 6.65 -18.13 0.75
C PRO A 191 5.75 -17.31 -0.18
N PRO A 192 4.64 -17.84 -0.76
CA PRO A 192 3.72 -17.03 -1.55
C PRO A 192 3.11 -15.86 -0.75
N ALA A 193 2.70 -16.09 0.50
CA ALA A 193 2.20 -15.02 1.37
C ALA A 193 3.30 -13.99 1.69
N PHE A 194 4.52 -14.43 1.97
CA PHE A 194 5.66 -13.52 2.18
C PHE A 194 5.88 -12.60 0.95
N ILE A 195 5.86 -13.14 -0.26
CA ILE A 195 6.00 -12.34 -1.50
C ILE A 195 4.85 -11.34 -1.66
N CYS A 196 3.64 -11.66 -1.21
CA CYS A 196 2.54 -10.69 -1.17
C CYS A 196 2.90 -9.47 -0.32
N HIS A 197 3.42 -9.71 0.88
CA HIS A 197 3.84 -8.66 1.78
C HIS A 197 5.01 -7.85 1.22
N TYR A 198 6.03 -8.51 0.68
CA TYR A 198 7.16 -7.86 0.01
C TYR A 198 6.70 -6.91 -1.09
N TYR A 199 5.87 -7.40 -2.02
CA TYR A 199 5.31 -6.59 -3.10
C TYR A 199 4.56 -5.37 -2.54
N ASN A 200 3.61 -5.57 -1.62
CA ASN A 200 2.79 -4.47 -1.16
C ASN A 200 3.59 -3.42 -0.37
N VAL A 201 4.60 -3.82 0.41
CA VAL A 201 5.45 -2.87 1.16
C VAL A 201 6.28 -2.01 0.21
N TYR A 202 7.08 -2.62 -0.67
CA TYR A 202 7.98 -1.87 -1.56
C TYR A 202 7.22 -1.06 -2.63
N PHE A 203 6.17 -1.63 -3.23
CA PHE A 203 5.40 -0.93 -4.27
C PHE A 203 4.49 0.16 -3.70
N ALA A 204 3.95 0.00 -2.50
CA ALA A 204 3.23 1.09 -1.85
C ALA A 204 4.16 2.27 -1.54
N HIS A 205 5.39 2.00 -1.11
CA HIS A 205 6.38 3.03 -0.78
C HIS A 205 6.75 3.90 -1.98
N THR A 206 7.04 3.28 -3.13
CA THR A 206 7.40 4.00 -4.37
C THR A 206 6.27 4.83 -4.99
N ALA A 207 5.02 4.54 -4.61
CA ALA A 207 3.83 5.28 -5.06
C ALA A 207 3.25 6.17 -3.95
N GLY A 208 2.36 5.62 -3.12
CA GLY A 208 1.67 6.35 -2.06
C GLY A 208 2.62 6.84 -0.96
N GLY A 209 3.68 6.09 -0.68
CA GLY A 209 4.71 6.46 0.29
C GLY A 209 5.38 7.79 -0.03
N ARG A 210 5.75 8.05 -1.30
CA ARG A 210 6.33 9.33 -1.74
C ARG A 210 5.37 10.51 -1.53
N MET A 211 4.07 10.31 -1.76
CA MET A 211 3.05 11.33 -1.46
C MET A 211 2.96 11.62 0.04
N ILE A 212 2.98 10.59 0.88
CA ILE A 212 2.98 10.73 2.34
C ILE A 212 4.24 11.44 2.82
N GLY A 213 5.42 11.04 2.33
CA GLY A 213 6.69 11.69 2.61
C GLY A 213 6.67 13.17 2.28
N LYS A 214 6.14 13.55 1.11
CA LYS A 214 5.95 14.96 0.73
C LYS A 214 5.03 15.70 1.70
N MET A 215 3.89 15.11 2.08
CA MET A 215 2.96 15.75 3.03
C MET A 215 3.58 15.96 4.41
N VAL A 216 4.39 15.01 4.88
CA VAL A 216 5.13 15.15 6.14
C VAL A 216 6.20 16.23 6.00
N SER A 217 6.97 16.19 4.92
CA SER A 217 8.01 17.17 4.61
C SER A 217 7.49 18.61 4.65
N ASP A 218 6.39 18.86 3.92
CA ASP A 218 5.74 20.17 3.85
C ASP A 218 5.19 20.64 5.22
N LYS A 219 4.86 19.71 6.13
CA LYS A 219 4.20 20.00 7.42
C LYS A 219 5.16 20.12 8.59
N CYS A 220 6.22 19.31 8.65
CA CYS A 220 7.10 19.25 9.80
C CYS A 220 8.59 19.05 9.50
N LEU A 221 9.03 18.91 8.24
CA LEU A 221 10.46 18.78 7.89
C LEU A 221 10.98 19.90 6.98
N GLU A 222 10.37 21.08 7.02
CA GLU A 222 10.88 22.28 6.32
C GLU A 222 11.05 22.10 4.79
N GLY A 223 10.27 21.21 4.19
CA GLY A 223 10.35 20.90 2.76
C GLY A 223 11.50 19.96 2.37
N GLU A 224 12.22 19.39 3.33
CA GLU A 224 13.29 18.41 3.08
C GLU A 224 12.73 17.06 2.60
N THR A 225 13.37 16.48 1.58
CA THR A 225 13.05 15.13 1.11
C THR A 225 14.08 14.16 1.69
N LEU A 226 13.63 13.21 2.50
CA LEU A 226 14.49 12.19 3.11
C LEU A 226 15.03 11.19 2.08
N ALA A 227 16.18 10.57 2.37
CA ALA A 227 16.80 9.56 1.50
C ALA A 227 15.89 8.32 1.32
N PHE A 228 15.03 8.04 2.30
CA PHE A 228 14.02 6.99 2.27
C PHE A 228 13.16 7.05 1.00
N TYR A 229 12.88 8.24 0.46
CA TYR A 229 12.06 8.45 -0.74
C TYR A 229 12.85 8.65 -2.03
N GLN A 230 14.18 8.51 -1.99
CA GLN A 230 15.08 8.77 -3.10
C GLN A 230 15.72 7.47 -3.60
N TYR A 231 15.89 7.35 -4.91
CA TYR A 231 16.51 6.20 -5.57
C TYR A 231 17.72 6.67 -6.39
N PRO A 232 18.93 6.72 -5.81
CA PRO A 232 20.09 7.34 -6.44
C PRO A 232 20.59 6.56 -7.66
N ALA A 233 21.41 7.22 -8.49
CA ALA A 233 22.07 6.63 -9.63
C ALA A 233 22.93 5.41 -9.22
N ALA A 234 23.10 4.46 -10.13
CA ALA A 234 23.72 3.17 -9.80
C ALA A 234 25.22 3.33 -9.46
N ASP A 235 25.86 4.33 -10.06
CA ASP A 235 27.25 4.71 -9.83
C ASP A 235 27.42 5.74 -8.69
N GLY A 236 26.31 6.15 -8.04
CA GLY A 236 26.31 7.19 -7.01
C GLY A 236 26.52 8.61 -7.55
N GLY A 237 26.43 8.81 -8.87
CA GLY A 237 26.54 10.11 -9.50
C GLY A 237 25.35 11.04 -9.25
N GLU A 238 25.51 12.31 -9.63
CA GLU A 238 24.39 13.24 -9.70
C GLU A 238 23.39 12.76 -10.76
N GLN A 239 22.09 12.89 -10.47
CA GLN A 239 21.02 12.57 -11.41
C GLN A 239 19.94 13.64 -11.36
N THR A 240 19.30 13.86 -12.49
CA THR A 240 18.10 14.68 -12.62
C THR A 240 16.86 13.93 -12.12
N ASP A 241 15.78 14.67 -11.83
CA ASP A 241 14.48 14.09 -11.45
C ASP A 241 13.94 13.10 -12.49
N GLU A 242 14.23 13.30 -13.78
CA GLU A 242 13.78 12.39 -14.83
C GLU A 242 14.63 11.12 -14.87
N GLU A 243 15.94 11.22 -14.65
CA GLU A 243 16.82 10.06 -14.54
C GLU A 243 16.47 9.21 -13.30
N GLU A 244 16.15 9.83 -12.16
CA GLU A 244 15.64 9.11 -10.98
C GLU A 244 14.35 8.34 -11.30
N LYS A 245 13.41 8.98 -12.03
CA LYS A 245 12.15 8.34 -12.39
C LYS A 245 12.36 7.15 -13.32
N GLU A 246 13.22 7.27 -14.31
CA GLU A 246 13.56 6.14 -15.19
C GLU A 246 14.24 5.04 -14.41
N ARG A 247 15.21 5.37 -13.54
CA ARG A 247 15.84 4.38 -12.66
C ARG A 247 14.81 3.66 -11.80
N MET A 248 13.91 4.38 -11.14
CA MET A 248 12.85 3.76 -10.33
C MET A 248 11.94 2.85 -11.17
N LYS A 249 11.64 3.21 -12.43
CA LYS A 249 10.86 2.35 -13.34
C LYS A 249 11.63 1.07 -13.69
N GLU A 250 12.93 1.15 -13.93
CA GLU A 250 13.80 0.00 -14.18
C GLU A 250 13.81 -0.94 -12.97
N LEU A 251 14.12 -0.42 -11.77
CA LEU A 251 14.14 -1.21 -10.53
C LEU A 251 12.81 -1.92 -10.28
N LEU A 252 11.69 -1.20 -10.45
CA LEU A 252 10.36 -1.79 -10.31
C LEU A 252 10.06 -2.79 -11.44
N GLY A 253 10.55 -2.56 -12.65
CA GLY A 253 10.41 -3.49 -13.78
C GLY A 253 11.08 -4.83 -13.49
N ASP A 254 12.32 -4.79 -13.01
CA ASP A 254 13.13 -5.98 -12.71
C ASP A 254 12.53 -6.81 -11.56
N VAL A 255 12.09 -6.14 -10.50
CA VAL A 255 11.41 -6.82 -9.39
C VAL A 255 10.08 -7.42 -9.83
N LYS A 256 9.29 -6.74 -10.67
CA LYS A 256 8.06 -7.32 -11.23
C LYS A 256 8.34 -8.57 -12.06
N ALA A 257 9.32 -8.50 -12.94
CA ALA A 257 9.72 -9.65 -13.76
C ALA A 257 10.17 -10.83 -12.88
N THR A 258 10.88 -10.55 -11.78
CA THR A 258 11.30 -11.56 -10.82
C THR A 258 10.11 -12.21 -10.11
N ILE A 259 9.12 -11.42 -9.64
CA ILE A 259 7.89 -11.96 -9.04
C ILE A 259 7.13 -12.82 -10.05
N ASP A 260 6.94 -12.33 -11.28
CA ASP A 260 6.23 -13.06 -12.32
C ASP A 260 6.90 -14.41 -12.63
N ASP A 261 8.24 -14.42 -12.71
CA ASP A 261 9.00 -15.65 -12.96
C ASP A 261 8.92 -16.62 -11.79
N VAL A 262 9.08 -16.17 -10.54
CA VAL A 262 8.89 -17.00 -9.33
C VAL A 262 7.49 -17.60 -9.31
N ALA A 263 6.46 -16.81 -9.64
CA ALA A 263 5.08 -17.25 -9.67
C ALA A 263 4.77 -18.23 -10.84
N THR A 264 5.67 -18.44 -11.80
CA THR A 264 5.48 -19.50 -12.81
C THR A 264 5.54 -20.90 -12.19
N GLY A 265 6.30 -21.07 -11.11
CA GLY A 265 6.41 -22.32 -10.36
C GLY A 265 5.24 -22.59 -9.41
N TRP A 266 4.36 -21.62 -9.20
CA TRP A 266 3.24 -21.74 -8.26
C TRP A 266 2.00 -22.34 -8.90
N THR A 267 1.33 -23.19 -8.14
CA THR A 267 -0.04 -23.63 -8.41
C THR A 267 -1.02 -22.45 -8.37
N ARG A 268 -2.22 -22.64 -8.92
CA ARG A 268 -3.26 -21.61 -8.86
C ARG A 268 -3.70 -21.31 -7.43
N ASP A 269 -3.72 -22.31 -6.56
CA ASP A 269 -4.09 -22.16 -5.15
C ASP A 269 -3.04 -21.33 -4.39
N GLU A 270 -1.75 -21.54 -4.63
CA GLU A 270 -0.68 -20.71 -4.05
C GLU A 270 -0.76 -19.25 -4.52
N LYS A 271 -1.07 -19.03 -5.80
CA LYS A 271 -1.30 -17.68 -6.33
C LYS A 271 -2.52 -17.03 -5.69
N ASP A 272 -3.64 -17.74 -5.60
CA ASP A 272 -4.87 -17.22 -4.98
C ASP A 272 -4.63 -16.91 -3.49
N HIS A 273 -3.91 -17.79 -2.78
CA HIS A 273 -3.50 -17.59 -1.39
C HIS A 273 -2.62 -16.36 -1.19
N CYS A 274 -1.62 -16.16 -2.06
CA CYS A 274 -0.81 -14.94 -2.09
C CYS A 274 -1.69 -13.69 -2.25
N LEU A 275 -2.68 -13.72 -3.14
CA LEU A 275 -3.61 -12.59 -3.33
C LEU A 275 -4.48 -12.33 -2.10
N GLU A 276 -4.94 -13.36 -1.39
CA GLU A 276 -5.76 -13.26 -0.19
C GLU A 276 -5.03 -12.54 0.96
N GLU A 277 -3.71 -12.71 1.06
CA GLU A 277 -2.88 -12.09 2.11
C GLU A 277 -2.77 -10.55 1.95
N THR A 278 -3.16 -9.99 0.80
CA THR A 278 -3.08 -8.54 0.52
C THR A 278 -3.76 -7.71 1.61
N SER A 279 -4.94 -8.13 2.09
CA SER A 279 -5.68 -7.38 3.11
C SER A 279 -4.90 -7.27 4.42
N LYS A 280 -4.20 -8.33 4.81
CA LYS A 280 -3.38 -8.37 6.01
C LYS A 280 -2.14 -7.50 5.85
N SER A 281 -1.49 -7.51 4.67
CA SER A 281 -0.39 -6.58 4.37
C SER A 281 -0.79 -5.10 4.56
N PHE A 282 -2.00 -4.74 4.12
CA PHE A 282 -2.55 -3.39 4.32
C PHE A 282 -2.85 -3.09 5.79
N GLU A 283 -3.35 -4.06 6.55
CA GLU A 283 -3.60 -3.89 7.98
C GLU A 283 -2.30 -3.55 8.74
N TYR A 284 -1.24 -4.34 8.51
CA TYR A 284 0.05 -4.14 9.17
C TYR A 284 0.71 -2.82 8.73
N SER A 285 0.71 -2.53 7.43
CA SER A 285 1.23 -1.25 6.90
C SER A 285 0.43 -0.06 7.43
N GLY A 286 -0.89 -0.22 7.60
CA GLY A 286 -1.75 0.78 8.20
C GLY A 286 -1.46 1.05 9.68
N LYS A 287 -0.95 0.06 10.43
CA LYS A 287 -0.48 0.25 11.81
C LYS A 287 0.80 1.10 11.84
N LEU A 288 1.75 0.85 10.94
CA LEU A 288 2.94 1.70 10.80
C LEU A 288 2.56 3.15 10.49
N LEU A 289 1.67 3.37 9.52
CA LEU A 289 1.25 4.72 9.12
C LEU A 289 0.58 5.52 10.25
N LYS A 290 -0.02 4.85 11.23
CA LYS A 290 -0.59 5.53 12.41
C LYS A 290 0.48 6.16 13.29
N CYS A 291 1.71 5.62 13.31
CA CYS A 291 2.82 6.17 14.09
C CYS A 291 3.08 7.64 13.74
N ILE A 292 2.92 8.01 12.47
CA ILE A 292 3.16 9.38 11.95
C ILE A 292 2.44 10.47 12.77
N MET A 293 1.27 10.15 13.33
CA MET A 293 0.42 11.10 14.07
C MET A 293 0.53 10.93 15.59
N THR A 294 1.43 10.08 16.09
CA THR A 294 1.65 9.91 17.53
C THR A 294 2.45 11.07 18.11
N THR A 295 2.31 11.30 19.40
CA THR A 295 3.11 12.26 20.16
C THR A 295 3.89 11.50 21.22
N SER A 296 5.17 11.81 21.39
CA SER A 296 5.95 11.35 22.55
C SER A 296 5.20 11.74 23.82
N SER A 297 5.02 10.77 24.73
CA SER A 297 4.41 11.00 26.06
C SER A 297 5.45 11.51 27.05
#